data_AF-A0A969T557-F1
#
_entry.id   AF-A0A969T557-F1
#
_cell.length_a   1.000
_cell.length_b   1.000
_cell.length_c   1.000
_cell.angle_alpha   90.00
_cell.angle_beta   90.00
_cell.angle_gamma   90.00
#
_symmetry.space_group_name_H-M   'P 1'
#
loop_
_entity.id
_entity.type
_entity.pdbx_description
1 polymer ?
#
loop_
_entity_poly.entity_id
_entity_poly.type
_entity_poly.pdbx_seq_one_letter_code
_entity_poly.pdbx_strand_id
1 'polypeptide(L)'
;SELLFSLPRLILAVLLAVVISRPLELKLFEKEIEGVLQTIQSENSIEHKQLIDKEFENISRLTGENEVLKEEIKQKEELRNKLFSMMIEEAEGRSPTSKIGKGSVYIEKKLEYDKVDKELAEIKMINSSRIEKNNELITELENKRQQQVDKSSVKIKQADGILARLEAMDVLSQKNRTVMYASWFIFILFILIESSPILVKLLSKRGPYDELIDKEEYEKQIEYKKQKVKAKILANNYLELLKQKDELQIDAEKRNNEKLVKEIEEAKNEINKLAIGKWKQQEIDAINKEVVRELNSSGISENELEDGLLAASEGFKVEHGKDESIEVESEEKESNEF
;
A
#
# COMPACT_ATOMS: atom_id res chain seq x y z
N SER A 1 17.71 20.68 11.78
CA SER A 1 17.31 19.28 12.00
C SER A 1 16.06 19.13 12.87
N GLU A 2 15.66 20.14 13.67
CA GLU A 2 14.52 20.02 14.60
C GLU A 2 13.12 19.90 13.96
N LEU A 3 12.93 20.47 12.76
CA LEU A 3 11.69 20.30 11.99
C LEU A 3 11.44 18.83 11.59
N LEU A 4 12.50 18.07 11.30
CA LEU A 4 12.36 16.66 10.96
C LEU A 4 11.99 15.80 12.18
N PHE A 5 12.48 16.16 13.37
CA PHE A 5 12.17 15.44 14.61
C PHE A 5 10.75 15.75 15.13
N SER A 6 10.13 16.86 14.73
CA SER A 6 8.78 17.26 15.15
C SER A 6 7.66 16.76 14.24
N LEU A 7 7.99 16.24 13.04
CA LEU A 7 7.04 15.68 12.07
C LEU A 7 6.10 14.59 12.63
N PRO A 8 6.61 13.55 13.35
CA PRO A 8 5.74 12.51 13.91
C PRO A 8 4.66 13.06 14.85
N ARG A 9 5.02 14.11 15.60
CA ARG A 9 4.08 14.77 16.53
C ARG A 9 3.06 15.63 15.80
N LEU A 10 3.42 16.30 14.70
CA LEU A 10 2.47 17.01 13.85
C LEU A 10 1.46 16.06 13.19
N ILE A 11 1.92 14.91 12.69
CA ILE A 11 1.04 13.87 12.15
C ILE A 11 0.06 13.38 13.22
N LEU A 12 0.56 13.09 14.43
CA LEU A 12 -0.28 12.68 15.55
C LEU A 12 -1.29 13.76 15.95
N ALA A 13 -0.90 15.03 15.97
CA ALA A 13 -1.79 16.15 16.27
C ALA A 13 -2.94 16.26 15.25
N VAL A 14 -2.65 16.08 13.96
CA VAL A 14 -3.68 16.04 12.91
C VAL A 14 -4.63 14.86 13.12
N LEU A 15 -4.12 13.66 13.39
CA LEU A 15 -4.95 12.48 13.64
C LEU A 15 -5.87 12.66 14.84
N LEU A 16 -5.33 13.12 15.97
CA LEU A 16 -6.12 13.40 17.17
C LEU A 16 -7.14 14.51 16.93
N ALA A 17 -6.77 15.57 16.20
CA ALA A 17 -7.71 16.63 15.84
C ALA A 17 -8.88 16.10 15.00
N VAL A 18 -8.65 15.22 14.02
CA VAL A 18 -9.75 14.60 13.24
C VAL A 18 -10.66 13.77 14.16
N VAL A 19 -10.09 12.95 15.04
CA VAL A 19 -10.84 12.05 15.91
C VAL A 19 -11.66 12.81 16.96
N ILE A 20 -11.11 13.90 17.52
CA ILE A 20 -11.76 14.66 18.60
C ILE A 20 -12.75 15.70 18.04
N SER A 21 -12.45 16.30 16.88
CA SER A 21 -13.32 17.33 16.28
C SER A 21 -14.69 16.77 15.89
N ARG A 22 -14.76 15.57 15.28
CA ARG A 22 -16.02 15.04 14.74
C ARG A 22 -17.13 14.84 15.79
N PRO A 23 -16.90 14.20 16.94
CA PRO A 23 -17.93 14.10 17.98
C PRO A 23 -18.36 15.47 18.53
N LEU A 24 -17.41 16.40 18.66
CA LEU A 24 -17.68 17.73 19.20
C LEU A 24 -18.48 18.59 18.21
N GLU A 25 -18.16 18.51 16.93
CA GLU A 25 -18.93 19.07 15.82
C GLU A 25 -20.37 18.56 15.84
N LEU A 26 -20.56 17.23 15.90
CA LEU A 26 -21.90 16.63 15.98
C LEU A 26 -22.68 17.11 17.22
N LYS A 27 -22.00 17.35 18.33
CA LYS A 27 -22.65 17.83 19.56
C LYS A 27 -22.95 19.33 19.52
N LEU A 28 -22.10 20.12 18.90
CA LEU A 28 -22.26 21.57 18.80
C LEU A 28 -23.45 21.93 17.89
N PHE A 29 -23.61 21.20 16.79
CA PHE A 29 -24.65 21.45 15.79
C PHE A 29 -25.84 20.47 15.89
N GLU A 30 -26.09 19.91 17.07
CA GLU A 30 -27.12 18.87 17.27
C GLU A 30 -28.50 19.32 16.77
N LYS A 31 -28.90 20.57 17.05
CA LYS A 31 -30.19 21.13 16.63
C LYS A 31 -30.29 21.33 15.12
N GLU A 32 -29.22 21.84 14.50
CA GLU A 32 -29.15 22.06 13.06
C GLU A 32 -29.16 20.73 12.31
N ILE A 33 -28.44 19.72 12.84
CA ILE A 33 -28.42 18.36 12.32
C ILE A 33 -29.81 17.73 12.40
N GLU A 34 -30.52 17.87 13.53
CA GLU A 34 -31.90 17.38 13.69
C GLU A 34 -32.84 17.98 12.64
N GLY A 35 -32.71 19.29 12.37
CA GLY A 35 -33.51 19.96 11.33
C GLY A 35 -33.22 19.44 9.91
N VAL A 36 -31.95 19.20 9.58
CA VAL A 36 -31.56 18.60 8.29
C VAL A 36 -32.02 17.15 8.22
N LEU A 37 -31.91 16.39 9.30
CA LEU A 37 -32.34 14.99 9.37
C LEU A 37 -33.85 14.87 9.12
N GLN A 38 -34.65 15.77 9.68
CA GLN A 38 -36.09 15.81 9.41
C GLN A 38 -36.38 16.07 7.92
N THR A 39 -35.59 16.93 7.27
CA THR A 39 -35.72 17.21 5.84
C THR A 39 -35.40 15.97 5.01
N ILE A 40 -34.26 15.33 5.27
CA ILE A 40 -33.85 14.08 4.60
C ILE A 40 -34.90 12.97 4.80
N GLN A 41 -35.40 12.80 6.01
CA GLN A 41 -36.45 11.82 6.30
C GLN A 41 -37.76 12.13 5.56
N SER A 42 -38.11 13.41 5.42
CA SER A 42 -39.29 13.83 4.66
C SER A 42 -39.13 13.55 3.16
N GLU A 43 -37.97 13.88 2.59
CA GLU A 43 -37.65 13.59 1.18
C GLU A 43 -37.69 12.09 0.89
N ASN A 44 -37.01 11.27 1.71
CA ASN A 44 -37.04 9.81 1.60
C ASN A 44 -38.46 9.26 1.77
N SER A 45 -39.26 9.85 2.66
CA SER A 45 -40.66 9.46 2.84
C SER A 45 -41.51 9.77 1.60
N ILE A 46 -41.26 10.87 0.91
CA ILE A 46 -41.95 11.23 -0.33
C ILE A 46 -41.57 10.26 -1.44
N GLU A 47 -40.28 9.98 -1.61
CA GLU A 47 -39.79 9.04 -2.62
C GLU A 47 -40.40 7.64 -2.41
N HIS A 48 -40.35 7.13 -1.18
CA HIS A 48 -40.96 5.84 -0.85
C HIS A 48 -42.48 5.83 -1.04
N LYS A 49 -43.19 6.93 -0.70
CA LYS A 49 -44.63 7.04 -0.97
C LYS A 49 -44.92 6.98 -2.46
N GLN A 50 -44.15 7.67 -3.30
CA GLN A 50 -44.33 7.63 -4.75
C GLN A 50 -44.11 6.23 -5.33
N LEU A 51 -43.15 5.47 -4.80
CA LEU A 51 -42.94 4.07 -5.19
C LEU A 51 -44.12 3.20 -4.79
N ILE A 52 -44.61 3.35 -3.56
CA ILE A 52 -45.80 2.64 -3.08
C ILE A 52 -47.02 3.00 -3.93
N ASP A 53 -47.27 4.29 -4.21
CA ASP A 53 -48.43 4.71 -5.00
C ASP A 53 -48.43 4.11 -6.42
N LYS A 54 -47.25 3.93 -7.04
CA LYS A 54 -47.13 3.21 -8.32
C LYS A 54 -47.51 1.73 -8.20
N GLU A 55 -47.17 1.06 -7.11
CA GLU A 55 -47.56 -0.34 -6.87
C GLU A 55 -49.08 -0.50 -6.67
N PHE A 56 -49.77 0.54 -6.20
CA PHE A 56 -51.21 0.54 -5.93
C PHE A 56 -52.05 1.36 -6.92
N GLU A 57 -51.58 1.57 -8.15
CA GLU A 57 -52.33 2.26 -9.22
C GLU A 57 -53.72 1.63 -9.46
N ASN A 58 -53.84 0.33 -9.21
CA ASN A 58 -55.11 -0.41 -9.25
C ASN A 58 -56.22 0.19 -8.36
N ILE A 59 -55.88 0.82 -7.23
CA ILE A 59 -56.86 1.50 -6.38
C ILE A 59 -57.52 2.62 -7.19
N SER A 60 -56.71 3.49 -7.82
CA SER A 60 -57.21 4.61 -8.63
C SER A 60 -58.07 4.12 -9.80
N ARG A 61 -57.65 3.04 -10.47
CA ARG A 61 -58.42 2.41 -11.55
C ARG A 61 -59.79 1.91 -11.06
N LEU A 62 -59.84 1.15 -9.96
CA LEU A 62 -61.08 0.60 -9.40
C LEU A 62 -62.01 1.72 -8.88
N THR A 63 -61.46 2.78 -8.30
CA THR A 63 -62.24 3.96 -7.93
C THR A 63 -62.84 4.64 -9.15
N GLY A 64 -62.07 4.79 -10.24
CA GLY A 64 -62.57 5.32 -11.51
C GLY A 64 -63.70 4.46 -12.11
N GLU A 65 -63.55 3.13 -12.11
CA GLU A 65 -64.60 2.20 -12.54
C GLU A 65 -65.88 2.36 -11.71
N ASN A 66 -65.75 2.51 -10.39
CA ASN A 66 -66.91 2.76 -9.51
C ASN A 66 -67.63 4.06 -9.82
N GLU A 67 -66.90 5.14 -10.14
CA GLU A 67 -67.51 6.41 -10.53
C GLU A 67 -68.25 6.30 -11.87
N VAL A 68 -67.71 5.57 -12.85
CA VAL A 68 -68.41 5.31 -14.11
C VAL A 68 -69.71 4.53 -13.88
N LEU A 69 -69.68 3.48 -13.04
CA LEU A 69 -70.86 2.67 -12.73
C LEU A 69 -71.95 3.48 -11.99
N LYS A 70 -71.55 4.40 -11.10
CA LYS A 70 -72.48 5.31 -10.41
C LYS A 70 -73.08 6.33 -11.37
N GLU A 71 -72.28 6.88 -12.27
CA GLU A 71 -72.75 7.83 -13.27
C GLU A 71 -73.74 7.18 -14.24
N GLU A 72 -73.53 5.92 -14.63
CA GLU A 72 -74.50 5.15 -15.44
C GLU A 72 -75.86 5.00 -14.73
N ILE A 73 -75.86 4.67 -13.43
CA ILE A 73 -77.09 4.61 -12.62
C ILE A 73 -77.76 5.98 -12.59
N LYS A 74 -77.00 7.04 -12.32
CA LYS A 74 -77.51 8.41 -12.21
C LYS A 74 -78.16 8.88 -13.51
N GLN A 75 -77.54 8.64 -14.66
CA GLN A 75 -78.10 9.00 -15.96
C GLN A 75 -79.44 8.29 -16.23
N LYS A 76 -79.54 7.01 -15.87
CA LYS A 76 -80.79 6.24 -15.98
C LYS A 76 -81.85 6.72 -14.99
N GLU A 77 -81.47 7.08 -13.77
CA GLU A 77 -82.36 7.67 -12.76
C GLU A 77 -82.91 9.03 -13.23
N GLU A 78 -82.06 9.88 -13.81
CA GLU A 78 -82.46 11.17 -14.41
C GLU A 78 -83.44 10.99 -15.57
N LEU A 79 -83.17 10.04 -16.47
CA LEU A 79 -84.08 9.70 -17.57
C LEU A 79 -85.45 9.24 -17.05
N ARG A 80 -85.45 8.34 -16.06
CA ARG A 80 -86.66 7.82 -15.41
C ARG A 80 -87.47 8.93 -14.75
N ASN A 81 -86.80 9.84 -14.03
CA ASN A 81 -87.44 10.98 -13.37
C ASN A 81 -88.03 11.99 -14.39
N LYS A 82 -87.33 12.20 -15.51
CA LYS A 82 -87.80 13.02 -16.62
C LYS A 82 -89.03 12.43 -17.29
N LEU A 83 -89.06 11.11 -17.53
CA LEU A 83 -90.25 10.43 -18.06
C LEU A 83 -91.42 10.49 -17.08
N PHE A 84 -91.15 10.34 -15.78
CA PHE A 84 -92.15 10.46 -14.73
C PHE A 84 -92.78 11.86 -14.70
N SER A 85 -91.98 12.93 -14.73
CA SER A 85 -92.49 14.30 -14.73
C SER A 85 -93.36 14.58 -15.96
N MET A 86 -92.90 14.14 -17.15
CA MET A 86 -93.68 14.25 -18.39
C MET A 86 -95.03 13.50 -18.33
N MET A 87 -95.08 12.34 -17.69
CA MET A 87 -96.31 11.56 -17.50
C MET A 87 -97.30 12.30 -16.58
N ILE A 88 -96.80 12.89 -15.48
CA ILE A 88 -97.62 13.66 -14.54
C ILE A 88 -98.14 14.94 -15.19
N GLU A 89 -97.30 15.66 -15.95
CA GLU A 89 -97.72 16.87 -16.69
C GLU A 89 -98.83 16.59 -17.70
N GLU A 90 -98.83 15.44 -18.36
CA GLU A 90 -99.93 15.02 -19.24
C GLU A 90 -101.20 14.69 -18.47
N ALA A 91 -101.08 13.94 -17.37
CA ALA A 91 -102.23 13.59 -16.55
C ALA A 91 -102.92 14.83 -15.96
N GLU A 92 -102.13 15.85 -15.58
CA GLU A 92 -102.61 17.11 -14.98
C GLU A 92 -102.96 18.19 -16.02
N GLY A 93 -102.79 17.93 -17.32
CA GLY A 93 -103.11 18.88 -18.38
C GLY A 93 -102.18 20.09 -18.48
N ARG A 94 -100.93 19.98 -17.98
CA ARG A 94 -99.86 20.97 -18.14
C ARG A 94 -99.01 20.77 -19.41
N SER A 95 -99.26 19.68 -20.13
CA SER A 95 -98.68 19.38 -21.45
C SER A 95 -99.13 20.39 -22.53
N PRO A 96 -98.43 20.56 -23.67
CA PRO A 96 -98.81 21.51 -24.73
C PRO A 96 -100.22 21.37 -25.29
N THR A 97 -100.85 20.19 -25.11
CA THR A 97 -102.25 19.95 -25.52
C THR A 97 -103.28 20.50 -24.52
N SER A 98 -102.86 20.88 -23.31
CA SER A 98 -103.65 21.39 -22.18
C SER A 98 -104.92 20.60 -21.84
N LYS A 99 -104.98 19.32 -22.24
CA LYS A 99 -106.09 18.42 -21.98
C LYS A 99 -105.75 17.54 -20.79
N ILE A 100 -106.62 17.55 -19.79
CA ILE A 100 -106.52 16.69 -18.61
C ILE A 100 -106.94 15.28 -19.00
N GLY A 101 -106.14 14.28 -18.62
CA GLY A 101 -106.54 12.87 -18.71
C GLY A 101 -105.45 11.92 -19.19
N LYS A 102 -105.76 10.62 -19.13
CA LYS A 102 -104.85 9.52 -19.48
C LYS A 102 -105.10 9.07 -20.93
N GLY A 103 -104.65 9.87 -21.89
CA GLY A 103 -104.79 9.58 -23.33
C GLY A 103 -103.79 8.56 -23.87
N SER A 104 -103.71 8.40 -25.20
CA SER A 104 -102.77 7.50 -25.87
C SER A 104 -101.31 7.84 -25.59
N VAL A 105 -100.96 9.14 -25.59
CA VAL A 105 -99.59 9.61 -25.30
C VAL A 105 -99.17 9.28 -23.87
N TYR A 106 -100.11 9.36 -22.91
CA TYR A 106 -99.87 8.96 -21.52
C TYR A 106 -99.57 7.45 -21.43
N ILE A 107 -100.29 6.63 -22.21
CA ILE A 107 -100.07 5.17 -22.25
C ILE A 107 -98.69 4.86 -22.83
N GLU A 108 -98.29 5.51 -23.92
CA GLU A 108 -96.97 5.36 -24.52
C GLU A 108 -95.84 5.75 -23.55
N LYS A 109 -95.94 6.93 -22.91
CA LYS A 109 -94.98 7.39 -21.90
C LYS A 109 -94.92 6.48 -20.68
N LYS A 110 -96.07 5.94 -20.25
CA LYS A 110 -96.13 4.96 -19.16
C LYS A 110 -95.41 3.67 -19.54
N LEU A 111 -95.61 3.16 -20.75
CA LEU A 111 -94.90 1.96 -21.23
C LEU A 111 -93.39 2.19 -21.31
N GLU A 112 -92.95 3.36 -21.78
CA GLU A 112 -91.54 3.74 -21.82
C GLU A 112 -90.95 3.89 -20.40
N TYR A 113 -91.69 4.53 -19.50
CA TYR A 113 -91.32 4.62 -18.09
C TYR A 113 -91.22 3.24 -17.43
N ASP A 114 -92.21 2.36 -17.60
CA ASP A 114 -92.23 1.02 -17.02
C ASP A 114 -91.06 0.16 -17.56
N LYS A 115 -90.63 0.40 -18.80
CA LYS A 115 -89.43 -0.21 -19.39
C LYS A 115 -88.15 0.32 -18.74
N VAL A 116 -87.99 1.64 -18.67
CA VAL A 116 -86.80 2.29 -18.08
C VAL A 116 -86.69 1.99 -16.58
N ASP A 117 -87.80 1.87 -15.85
CA ASP A 117 -87.82 1.53 -14.41
C ASP A 117 -87.31 0.09 -14.18
N LYS A 118 -87.68 -0.85 -15.06
CA LYS A 118 -87.13 -2.22 -15.04
C LYS A 118 -85.63 -2.25 -15.39
N GLU A 119 -85.24 -1.58 -16.48
CA GLU A 119 -83.82 -1.48 -16.86
C GLU A 119 -82.98 -0.85 -15.75
N LEU A 120 -83.50 0.19 -15.09
CA LEU A 120 -82.85 0.84 -13.97
C LEU A 120 -82.70 -0.11 -12.77
N ALA A 121 -83.74 -0.89 -12.44
CA ALA A 121 -83.65 -1.87 -11.36
C ALA A 121 -82.57 -2.94 -11.64
N GLU A 122 -82.48 -3.43 -12.88
CA GLU A 122 -81.47 -4.39 -13.31
C GLU A 122 -80.04 -3.79 -13.27
N ILE A 123 -79.86 -2.60 -13.87
CA ILE A 123 -78.58 -1.89 -13.86
C ILE A 123 -78.15 -1.59 -12.43
N LYS A 124 -79.05 -1.12 -11.58
CA LYS A 124 -78.76 -0.82 -10.17
C LYS A 124 -78.33 -2.08 -9.43
N MET A 125 -79.01 -3.21 -9.62
CA MET A 125 -78.61 -4.47 -9.01
C MET A 125 -77.21 -4.93 -9.45
N ILE A 126 -76.94 -4.91 -10.76
CA ILE A 126 -75.65 -5.35 -11.32
C ILE A 126 -74.52 -4.41 -10.89
N ASN A 127 -74.71 -3.10 -11.05
CA ASN A 127 -73.70 -2.10 -10.77
C ASN A 127 -73.45 -1.98 -9.27
N SER A 128 -74.48 -2.05 -8.40
CA SER A 128 -74.28 -2.09 -6.94
C SER A 128 -73.46 -3.31 -6.52
N SER A 129 -73.71 -4.50 -7.09
CA SER A 129 -72.90 -5.68 -6.80
C SER A 129 -71.44 -5.55 -7.26
N ARG A 130 -71.20 -4.93 -8.43
CA ARG A 130 -69.83 -4.65 -8.91
C ARG A 130 -69.13 -3.62 -8.03
N ILE A 131 -69.82 -2.54 -7.65
CA ILE A 131 -69.31 -1.51 -6.75
C ILE A 131 -68.93 -2.12 -5.39
N GLU A 132 -69.76 -3.01 -4.85
CA GLU A 132 -69.47 -3.72 -3.59
C GLU A 132 -68.18 -4.54 -3.68
N LYS A 133 -68.04 -5.38 -4.72
CA LYS A 133 -66.80 -6.16 -4.95
C LYS A 133 -65.57 -5.27 -5.14
N ASN A 134 -65.71 -4.18 -5.90
CA ASN A 134 -64.62 -3.22 -6.09
C ASN A 134 -64.26 -2.53 -4.77
N ASN A 135 -65.23 -2.16 -3.94
CA ASN A 135 -65.00 -1.54 -2.64
C ASN A 135 -64.31 -2.49 -1.65
N GLU A 136 -64.66 -3.78 -1.66
CA GLU A 136 -63.96 -4.80 -0.87
C GLU A 136 -62.48 -4.90 -1.27
N LEU A 137 -62.21 -4.98 -2.59
CA LEU A 137 -60.84 -5.02 -3.11
C LEU A 137 -60.07 -3.73 -2.82
N ILE A 138 -60.71 -2.56 -2.96
CA ILE A 138 -60.12 -1.26 -2.60
C ILE A 138 -59.73 -1.27 -1.12
N THR A 139 -60.64 -1.71 -0.24
CA THR A 139 -60.37 -1.75 1.21
C THR A 139 -59.21 -2.69 1.54
N GLU A 140 -59.12 -3.85 0.89
CA GLU A 140 -57.99 -4.77 1.06
C GLU A 140 -56.67 -4.14 0.61
N LEU A 141 -56.66 -3.50 -0.57
CA LEU A 141 -55.48 -2.84 -1.11
C LEU A 141 -55.05 -1.63 -0.28
N GLU A 142 -56.00 -0.84 0.22
CA GLU A 142 -55.73 0.29 1.11
C GLU A 142 -55.13 -0.17 2.43
N ASN A 143 -55.64 -1.27 3.01
CA ASN A 143 -55.06 -1.86 4.21
C ASN A 143 -53.62 -2.34 3.97
N LYS A 144 -53.35 -2.99 2.83
CA LYS A 144 -51.99 -3.40 2.43
C LYS A 144 -51.07 -2.19 2.22
N ARG A 145 -51.54 -1.16 1.53
CA ARG A 145 -50.82 0.11 1.31
C ARG A 145 -50.48 0.76 2.64
N GLN A 146 -51.44 0.89 3.54
CA GLN A 146 -51.24 1.49 4.86
C GLN A 146 -50.21 0.69 5.68
N GLN A 147 -50.31 -0.64 5.70
CA GLN A 147 -49.31 -1.48 6.37
C GLN A 147 -47.90 -1.30 5.80
N GLN A 148 -47.75 -1.14 4.48
CA GLN A 148 -46.45 -0.87 3.87
C GLN A 148 -45.93 0.53 4.20
N VAL A 149 -46.79 1.55 4.19
CA VAL A 149 -46.44 2.92 4.61
C VAL A 149 -46.05 2.97 6.09
N ASP A 150 -46.75 2.24 6.95
CA ASP A 150 -46.43 2.17 8.38
C ASP A 150 -45.08 1.48 8.59
N LYS A 151 -44.84 0.35 7.92
CA LYS A 151 -43.54 -0.35 7.96
C LYS A 151 -42.40 0.51 7.43
N SER A 152 -42.60 1.26 6.35
CA SER A 152 -41.56 2.13 5.78
C SER A 152 -41.32 3.35 6.67
N SER A 153 -42.37 3.99 7.19
CA SER A 153 -42.24 5.15 8.09
C SER A 153 -41.53 4.79 9.40
N VAL A 154 -41.75 3.59 9.94
CA VAL A 154 -41.03 3.11 11.12
C VAL A 154 -39.54 2.90 10.80
N LYS A 155 -39.20 2.28 9.66
CA LYS A 155 -37.79 2.10 9.26
C LYS A 155 -37.08 3.43 9.02
N ILE A 156 -37.74 4.39 8.37
CA ILE A 156 -37.19 5.73 8.11
C ILE A 156 -36.94 6.48 9.42
N LYS A 157 -37.89 6.42 10.37
CA LYS A 157 -37.72 7.05 11.68
C LYS A 157 -36.65 6.38 12.54
N GLN A 158 -36.51 5.06 12.43
CA GLN A 158 -35.46 4.30 13.13
C GLN A 158 -34.07 4.51 12.53
N ALA A 159 -33.97 5.08 11.32
CA ALA A 159 -32.70 5.43 10.68
C ALA A 159 -32.08 6.74 11.22
N ASP A 160 -32.30 7.10 12.49
CA ASP A 160 -31.58 8.17 13.21
C ASP A 160 -30.28 7.64 13.85
N GLY A 161 -29.46 6.96 13.06
CA GLY A 161 -28.17 6.45 13.51
C GLY A 161 -27.06 7.52 13.48
N ILE A 162 -25.89 7.20 14.05
CA ILE A 162 -24.69 8.05 13.95
C ILE A 162 -24.35 8.36 12.47
N LEU A 163 -24.56 7.40 11.57
CA LEU A 163 -24.34 7.60 10.14
C LEU A 163 -25.25 8.69 9.57
N ALA A 164 -26.54 8.67 9.91
CA ALA A 164 -27.49 9.69 9.45
C ALA A 164 -27.14 11.07 10.00
N ARG A 165 -26.64 11.14 11.24
CA ARG A 165 -26.13 12.39 11.83
C ARG A 165 -24.85 12.89 11.14
N LEU A 166 -23.95 11.99 10.73
CA LEU A 166 -22.76 12.34 9.95
C LEU A 166 -23.12 12.84 8.54
N GLU A 167 -24.07 12.19 7.88
CA GLU A 167 -24.57 12.61 6.57
C GLU A 167 -25.29 13.97 6.66
N ALA A 168 -26.17 14.14 7.63
CA ALA A 168 -26.85 15.40 7.89
C ALA A 168 -25.86 16.53 8.23
N MET A 169 -24.81 16.24 9.00
CA MET A 169 -23.71 17.18 9.26
C MET A 169 -22.97 17.57 7.97
N ASP A 170 -22.66 16.60 7.11
CA ASP A 170 -21.97 16.87 5.85
C ASP A 170 -22.82 17.73 4.92
N VAL A 171 -24.11 17.41 4.77
CA VAL A 171 -25.09 18.22 4.03
C VAL A 171 -25.19 19.63 4.62
N LEU A 172 -25.26 19.76 5.95
CA LEU A 172 -25.30 21.04 6.64
C LEU A 172 -24.06 21.90 6.35
N SER A 173 -22.87 21.29 6.40
CA SER A 173 -21.59 21.93 6.10
C SER A 173 -21.51 22.38 4.63
N GLN A 174 -21.96 21.56 3.70
CA GLN A 174 -21.98 21.92 2.27
C GLN A 174 -22.98 23.05 1.97
N LYS A 175 -24.14 23.06 2.64
CA LYS A 175 -25.19 24.06 2.44
C LYS A 175 -24.88 25.39 3.12
N ASN A 176 -24.24 25.37 4.29
CA ASN A 176 -23.98 26.56 5.10
C ASN A 176 -22.47 26.78 5.31
N ARG A 177 -21.92 27.79 4.62
CA ARG A 177 -20.51 28.19 4.73
C ARG A 177 -20.09 28.54 6.15
N THR A 178 -20.99 29.11 6.96
CA THR A 178 -20.69 29.43 8.36
C THR A 178 -20.44 28.17 9.18
N VAL A 179 -21.25 27.14 8.99
CA VAL A 179 -21.05 25.82 9.65
C VAL A 179 -19.75 25.20 9.17
N MET A 180 -19.48 25.24 7.87
CA MET A 180 -18.20 24.76 7.31
C MET A 180 -16.99 25.45 7.95
N TYR A 181 -17.00 26.78 8.04
CA TYR A 181 -15.92 27.53 8.69
C TYR A 181 -15.81 27.23 10.17
N ALA A 182 -16.93 27.02 10.86
CA ALA A 182 -16.93 26.63 12.26
C ALA A 182 -16.33 25.22 12.48
N SER A 183 -16.68 24.23 11.66
CA SER A 183 -16.03 22.90 11.68
C SER A 183 -14.52 23.00 11.45
N TRP A 184 -14.10 23.76 10.43
CA TRP A 184 -12.67 24.01 10.19
C TRP A 184 -11.98 24.73 11.36
N PHE A 185 -12.67 25.69 11.99
CA PHE A 185 -12.15 26.40 13.14
C PHE A 185 -11.93 25.46 14.33
N ILE A 186 -12.89 24.58 14.64
CA ILE A 186 -12.77 23.58 15.70
C ILE A 186 -11.61 22.61 15.40
N PHE A 187 -11.51 22.15 14.16
CA PHE A 187 -10.42 21.27 13.72
C PHE A 187 -9.05 21.93 13.89
N ILE A 188 -8.88 23.17 13.40
CA ILE A 188 -7.64 23.94 13.53
C ILE A 188 -7.34 24.23 15.01
N LEU A 189 -8.35 24.55 15.82
CA LEU A 189 -8.19 24.78 17.25
C LEU A 189 -7.55 23.57 17.95
N PHE A 190 -8.03 22.36 17.67
CA PHE A 190 -7.42 21.14 18.22
C PHE A 190 -6.00 20.91 17.72
N ILE A 191 -5.72 21.16 16.44
CA ILE A 191 -4.34 21.10 15.92
C ILE A 191 -3.45 22.09 16.68
N LEU A 192 -3.89 23.32 16.90
CA LEU A 192 -3.12 24.35 17.59
C LEU A 192 -2.88 23.98 19.06
N ILE A 193 -3.87 23.45 19.76
CA ILE A 193 -3.72 23.01 21.15
C ILE A 193 -2.74 21.84 21.24
N GLU A 194 -2.88 20.82 20.39
CA GLU A 194 -2.03 19.63 20.42
C GLU A 194 -0.60 19.88 19.91
N SER A 195 -0.43 20.82 18.98
CA SER A 195 0.89 21.24 18.46
C SER A 195 1.53 22.37 19.26
N SER A 196 0.81 22.97 20.22
CA SER A 196 1.30 24.06 21.07
C SER A 196 2.68 23.75 21.69
N PRO A 197 2.94 22.55 22.26
CA PRO A 197 4.26 22.24 22.81
C PRO A 197 5.39 22.29 21.77
N ILE A 198 5.12 21.87 20.53
CA ILE A 198 6.09 21.93 19.43
C ILE A 198 6.31 23.38 19.02
N LEU A 199 5.22 24.15 18.84
CA LEU A 199 5.29 25.54 18.43
C LEU A 199 6.08 26.37 19.44
N VAL A 200 5.85 26.16 20.73
CA VAL A 200 6.63 26.79 21.80
C VAL A 200 8.10 26.42 21.70
N LYS A 201 8.42 25.13 21.48
CA LYS A 201 9.81 24.68 21.35
C LYS A 201 10.53 25.23 20.12
N LEU A 202 9.83 25.36 18.98
CA LEU A 202 10.39 25.92 17.76
C LEU A 202 10.58 27.45 17.83
N LEU A 203 9.70 28.15 18.56
CA LEU A 203 9.78 29.60 18.73
C LEU A 203 10.69 30.02 19.88
N SER A 204 10.92 29.14 20.86
CA SER A 204 11.83 29.43 21.97
C SER A 204 13.27 29.53 21.49
N LYS A 205 13.98 30.56 21.96
CA LYS A 205 15.42 30.70 21.75
C LYS A 205 16.16 29.64 22.57
N ARG A 206 17.35 29.23 22.09
CA ARG A 206 18.26 28.34 22.82
C ARG A 206 18.54 28.91 24.21
N GLY A 207 18.30 28.09 25.24
CA GLY A 207 18.54 28.46 26.62
C GLY A 207 19.90 27.97 27.14
N PRO A 208 20.31 28.39 28.36
CA PRO A 208 21.54 27.93 28.99
C PRO A 208 21.57 26.40 29.19
N TYR A 209 20.41 25.78 29.38
CA TYR A 209 20.28 24.33 29.50
C TYR A 209 20.61 23.61 28.19
N ASP A 210 20.18 24.15 27.05
CA ASP A 210 20.47 23.58 25.73
C ASP A 210 21.97 23.64 25.44
N GLU A 211 22.66 24.71 25.84
CA GLU A 211 24.12 24.83 25.70
C GLU A 211 24.89 23.83 26.56
N LEU A 212 24.43 23.58 27.79
CA LEU A 212 25.04 22.57 28.66
C LEU A 212 24.89 21.16 28.09
N ILE A 213 23.72 20.83 27.52
CA ILE A 213 23.51 19.55 26.84
C ILE A 213 24.38 19.44 25.59
N ASP A 214 24.43 20.48 24.74
CA ASP A 214 25.26 20.48 23.52
C ASP A 214 26.74 20.22 23.88
N LYS A 215 27.22 20.78 25.00
CA LYS A 215 28.57 20.53 25.50
C LYS A 215 28.78 19.06 25.91
N GLU A 216 27.89 18.50 26.73
CA GLU A 216 28.00 17.09 27.14
C GLU A 216 27.92 16.12 25.95
N GLU A 217 27.02 16.39 25.00
CA GLU A 217 26.91 15.60 23.77
C GLU A 217 28.20 15.66 22.96
N TYR A 218 28.78 16.85 22.81
CA TYR A 218 30.02 17.04 22.08
C TYR A 218 31.19 16.28 22.74
N GLU A 219 31.31 16.34 24.06
CA GLU A 219 32.33 15.60 24.82
C GLU A 219 32.20 14.08 24.60
N LYS A 220 30.98 13.53 24.71
CA LYS A 220 30.73 12.10 24.45
C LYS A 220 30.99 11.71 23.00
N GLN A 221 30.64 12.56 22.03
CA GLN A 221 30.92 12.30 20.62
C GLN A 221 32.42 12.24 20.34
N ILE A 222 33.22 13.12 20.96
CA ILE A 222 34.68 13.07 20.87
C ILE A 222 35.21 11.78 21.47
N GLU A 223 34.72 11.40 22.66
CA GLU A 223 35.17 10.17 23.33
C GLU A 223 34.88 8.92 22.48
N TYR A 224 33.66 8.81 21.95
CA TYR A 224 33.29 7.72 21.04
C TYR A 224 34.18 7.67 19.79
N LYS A 225 34.44 8.83 19.17
CA LYS A 225 35.35 8.93 18.01
C LYS A 225 36.78 8.50 18.39
N LYS A 226 37.29 8.91 19.54
CA LYS A 226 38.61 8.50 20.07
C LYS A 226 38.68 6.98 20.25
N GLN A 227 37.67 6.36 20.86
CA GLN A 227 37.61 4.91 21.04
C GLN A 227 37.60 4.16 19.70
N LYS A 228 36.79 4.62 18.74
CA LYS A 228 36.72 4.04 17.39
C LYS A 228 38.06 4.13 16.65
N VAL A 229 38.75 5.27 16.74
CA VAL A 229 40.09 5.44 16.15
C VAL A 229 41.11 4.53 16.82
N LYS A 230 41.13 4.46 18.16
CA LYS A 230 42.02 3.54 18.90
C LYS A 230 41.80 2.09 18.49
N ALA A 231 40.55 1.64 18.41
CA ALA A 231 40.21 0.29 17.96
C ALA A 231 40.70 0.01 16.53
N LYS A 232 40.55 1.00 15.63
CA LYS A 232 41.05 0.90 14.25
C LYS A 232 42.58 0.82 14.18
N ILE A 233 43.29 1.63 14.96
CA ILE A 233 44.77 1.59 15.04
C ILE A 233 45.22 0.23 15.58
N LEU A 234 44.60 -0.26 16.66
CA LEU A 234 44.93 -1.58 17.22
C LEU A 234 44.72 -2.71 16.21
N ALA A 235 43.59 -2.70 15.48
CA ALA A 235 43.31 -3.68 14.44
C ALA A 235 44.34 -3.61 13.29
N ASN A 236 44.72 -2.41 12.86
CA ASN A 236 45.73 -2.21 11.83
C ASN A 236 47.12 -2.70 12.28
N ASN A 237 47.55 -2.34 13.50
CA ASN A 237 48.83 -2.78 14.05
C ASN A 237 48.88 -4.30 14.20
N TYR A 238 47.76 -4.93 14.61
CA TYR A 238 47.66 -6.39 14.68
C TYR A 238 47.78 -7.03 13.29
N LEU A 239 47.12 -6.46 12.27
CA LEU A 239 47.21 -6.92 10.89
C LEU A 239 48.64 -6.79 10.34
N GLU A 240 49.33 -5.71 10.66
CA GLU A 240 50.72 -5.47 10.26
C GLU A 240 51.68 -6.48 10.92
N LEU A 241 51.47 -6.77 12.20
CA LEU A 241 52.24 -7.79 12.92
C LEU A 241 52.03 -9.20 12.35
N LEU A 242 50.80 -9.53 11.92
CA LEU A 242 50.54 -10.78 11.21
C LEU A 242 51.29 -10.86 9.87
N LYS A 243 51.27 -9.78 9.08
CA LYS A 243 52.03 -9.72 7.81
C LYS A 243 53.53 -9.91 8.02
N GLN A 244 54.11 -9.23 9.01
CA GLN A 244 55.53 -9.40 9.34
C GLN A 244 55.86 -10.84 9.76
N LYS A 245 54.97 -11.48 10.53
CA LYS A 245 55.15 -12.88 10.92
C LYS A 245 55.12 -13.80 9.70
N ASP A 246 54.19 -13.59 8.77
CA ASP A 246 54.07 -14.38 7.55
C ASP A 246 55.32 -14.18 6.65
N GLU A 247 55.82 -12.94 6.52
CA GLU A 247 57.07 -12.64 5.80
C GLU A 247 58.29 -13.36 6.41
N LEU A 248 58.43 -13.33 7.74
CA LEU A 248 59.51 -14.04 8.44
C LEU A 248 59.43 -15.56 8.25
N GLN A 249 58.23 -16.13 8.22
CA GLN A 249 58.05 -17.56 7.96
C GLN A 249 58.45 -17.92 6.52
N ILE A 250 58.00 -17.13 5.54
CA ILE A 250 58.37 -17.33 4.13
C ILE A 250 59.89 -17.20 3.95
N ASP A 251 60.54 -16.24 4.61
CA ASP A 251 62.00 -16.06 4.52
C ASP A 251 62.76 -17.20 5.21
N ALA A 252 62.26 -17.72 6.33
CA ALA A 252 62.84 -18.89 6.98
C ALA A 252 62.72 -20.14 6.09
N GLU A 253 61.56 -20.34 5.45
CA GLU A 253 61.34 -21.42 4.48
C GLU A 253 62.25 -21.29 3.26
N LYS A 254 62.38 -20.07 2.69
CA LYS A 254 63.32 -19.80 1.58
C LYS A 254 64.76 -20.13 1.96
N ARG A 255 65.25 -19.66 3.11
CA ARG A 255 66.61 -19.96 3.59
C ARG A 255 66.82 -21.46 3.81
N ASN A 256 65.81 -22.16 4.30
CA ASN A 256 65.90 -23.61 4.48
C ASN A 256 65.97 -24.32 3.12
N ASN A 257 65.14 -23.91 2.16
CA ASN A 257 65.17 -24.43 0.80
C ASN A 257 66.52 -24.13 0.10
N GLU A 258 67.09 -22.94 0.28
CA GLU A 258 68.43 -22.61 -0.24
C GLU A 258 69.52 -23.52 0.35
N LYS A 259 69.46 -23.82 1.66
CA LYS A 259 70.39 -24.77 2.28
C LYS A 259 70.24 -26.18 1.71
N LEU A 260 69.00 -26.67 1.55
CA LEU A 260 68.74 -27.98 0.95
C LEU A 260 69.26 -28.06 -0.49
N VAL A 261 69.09 -27.00 -1.28
CA VAL A 261 69.65 -26.93 -2.64
C VAL A 261 71.17 -27.02 -2.62
N LYS A 262 71.84 -26.28 -1.72
CA LYS A 262 73.30 -26.37 -1.56
C LYS A 262 73.77 -27.76 -1.12
N GLU A 263 73.11 -28.39 -0.16
CA GLU A 263 73.44 -29.75 0.28
C GLU A 263 73.24 -30.77 -0.86
N ILE A 264 72.19 -30.62 -1.67
CA ILE A 264 71.97 -31.45 -2.88
C ILE A 264 73.07 -31.21 -3.91
N GLU A 265 73.52 -29.96 -4.08
CA GLU A 265 74.58 -29.60 -5.00
C GLU A 265 75.93 -30.19 -4.56
N GLU A 266 76.25 -30.13 -3.26
CA GLU A 266 77.42 -30.78 -2.67
C GLU A 266 77.37 -32.30 -2.83
N ALA A 267 76.25 -32.95 -2.50
CA ALA A 267 76.07 -34.39 -2.68
C ALA A 267 76.18 -34.82 -4.16
N LYS A 268 75.64 -34.04 -5.09
CA LYS A 268 75.81 -34.27 -6.53
C LYS A 268 77.28 -34.16 -6.95
N ASN A 269 78.00 -33.18 -6.43
CA ASN A 269 79.42 -33.01 -6.71
C ASN A 269 80.25 -34.18 -6.19
N GLU A 270 79.92 -34.72 -5.01
CA GLU A 270 80.56 -35.93 -4.47
C GLU A 270 80.27 -37.18 -5.31
N ILE A 271 79.00 -37.39 -5.69
CA ILE A 271 78.60 -38.49 -6.59
C ILE A 271 79.33 -38.38 -7.93
N ASN A 272 79.40 -37.18 -8.51
CA ASN A 272 80.11 -36.94 -9.77
C ASN A 272 81.61 -37.26 -9.66
N LYS A 273 82.27 -36.88 -8.57
CA LYS A 273 83.67 -37.24 -8.31
C LYS A 273 83.85 -38.77 -8.22
N LEU A 274 82.97 -39.46 -7.51
CA LEU A 274 83.00 -40.92 -7.41
C LEU A 274 82.73 -41.62 -8.75
N ALA A 275 81.79 -41.10 -9.54
CA ALA A 275 81.48 -41.61 -10.87
C ALA A 275 82.68 -41.48 -11.82
N ILE A 276 83.35 -40.31 -11.83
CA ILE A 276 84.58 -40.08 -12.59
C ILE A 276 85.70 -41.01 -12.12
N GLY A 277 85.84 -41.22 -10.81
CA GLY A 277 86.82 -42.16 -10.25
C GLY A 277 86.59 -43.60 -10.69
N LYS A 278 85.34 -44.08 -10.64
CA LYS A 278 84.99 -45.43 -11.13
C LYS A 278 85.20 -45.58 -12.63
N TRP A 279 84.80 -44.58 -13.43
CA TRP A 279 85.05 -44.58 -14.87
C TRP A 279 86.54 -44.65 -15.19
N LYS A 280 87.36 -43.83 -14.52
CA LYS A 280 88.82 -43.85 -14.66
C LYS A 280 89.41 -45.23 -14.36
N GLN A 281 88.93 -45.89 -13.30
CA GLN A 281 89.41 -47.22 -12.93
C GLN A 281 89.05 -48.27 -13.98
N GLN A 282 87.81 -48.23 -14.50
CA GLN A 282 87.37 -49.12 -15.58
C GLN A 282 88.19 -48.94 -16.86
N GLU A 283 88.54 -47.70 -17.19
CA GLU A 283 89.37 -47.39 -18.36
C GLU A 283 90.81 -47.89 -18.19
N ILE A 284 91.40 -47.73 -17.00
CA ILE A 284 92.72 -48.31 -16.67
C ILE A 284 92.68 -49.84 -16.76
N ASP A 285 91.63 -50.48 -16.27
CA ASP A 285 91.46 -51.94 -16.34
C ASP A 285 91.27 -52.42 -17.79
N ALA A 286 90.59 -51.63 -18.63
CA ALA A 286 90.43 -51.90 -20.06
C ALA A 286 91.77 -51.77 -20.80
N ILE A 287 92.53 -50.69 -20.54
CA ILE A 287 93.87 -50.49 -21.12
C ILE A 287 94.82 -51.61 -20.68
N ASN A 288 94.82 -51.99 -19.40
CA ASN A 288 95.67 -53.08 -18.92
C ASN A 288 95.33 -54.43 -19.57
N LYS A 289 94.03 -54.71 -19.81
CA LYS A 289 93.62 -55.90 -20.56
C LYS A 289 94.08 -55.85 -22.02
N GLU A 290 94.01 -54.69 -22.67
CA GLU A 290 94.45 -54.51 -24.05
C GLU A 290 95.97 -54.65 -24.17
N VAL A 291 96.74 -54.02 -23.26
CA VAL A 291 98.20 -54.09 -23.18
C VAL A 291 98.69 -55.52 -22.92
N VAL A 292 98.02 -56.29 -22.04
CA VAL A 292 98.33 -57.71 -21.82
C VAL A 292 98.00 -58.58 -23.04
N ARG A 293 97.02 -58.15 -23.86
CA ARG A 293 96.68 -58.82 -25.11
C ARG A 293 97.72 -58.57 -26.20
N GLU A 294 98.22 -57.34 -26.32
CA GLU A 294 99.25 -56.97 -27.28
C GLU A 294 100.62 -57.58 -26.90
N LEU A 295 100.99 -57.59 -25.61
CA LEU A 295 102.27 -58.12 -25.12
C LEU A 295 102.43 -59.65 -25.26
N ASN A 296 101.35 -60.43 -25.37
CA ASN A 296 101.43 -61.89 -25.58
C ASN A 296 101.55 -62.30 -27.07
N SER A 297 101.54 -61.35 -28.01
CA SER A 297 101.49 -61.64 -29.46
C SER A 297 102.77 -61.31 -30.25
N SER A 298 103.76 -60.64 -29.65
CA SER A 298 104.99 -60.23 -30.37
C SER A 298 106.21 -60.24 -29.43
N GLY A 299 107.08 -61.26 -29.54
CA GLY A 299 108.34 -61.29 -28.79
C GLY A 299 109.40 -60.40 -29.42
N ILE A 300 109.98 -59.45 -28.65
CA ILE A 300 111.32 -58.83 -28.76
C ILE A 300 111.63 -58.06 -27.45
N SER A 301 112.94 -57.91 -27.19
CA SER A 301 113.66 -57.71 -25.92
C SER A 301 113.96 -56.27 -25.45
N GLU A 302 114.46 -56.20 -24.21
CA GLU A 302 115.05 -55.08 -23.43
C GLU A 302 116.11 -54.23 -24.15
N ASN A 303 115.96 -52.89 -24.15
CA ASN A 303 116.93 -51.87 -23.71
C ASN A 303 116.45 -50.42 -24.00
N GLU A 304 116.94 -49.46 -23.19
CA GLU A 304 116.63 -48.00 -23.09
C GLU A 304 115.53 -47.66 -22.05
N LEU A 305 115.78 -47.83 -20.74
CA LEU A 305 116.46 -46.90 -19.79
C LEU A 305 115.91 -45.46 -19.74
N GLU A 306 115.34 -45.15 -18.57
CA GLU A 306 115.64 -43.95 -17.78
C GLU A 306 116.06 -42.69 -18.55
N ASP A 307 115.09 -41.84 -18.89
CA ASP A 307 115.19 -40.37 -18.81
C ASP A 307 113.86 -39.76 -19.30
N GLY A 308 113.08 -39.12 -18.41
CA GLY A 308 111.95 -38.32 -18.91
C GLY A 308 110.81 -37.88 -17.98
N LEU A 309 110.66 -38.37 -16.75
CA LEU A 309 109.49 -37.99 -15.92
C LEU A 309 109.79 -37.62 -14.46
N LEU A 310 110.90 -36.92 -14.24
CA LEU A 310 111.28 -36.34 -12.93
C LEU A 310 111.44 -34.79 -12.94
N ALA A 311 110.94 -34.08 -13.96
CA ALA A 311 111.19 -32.63 -14.13
C ALA A 311 109.95 -31.71 -14.23
N ALA A 312 108.77 -32.12 -13.75
CA ALA A 312 107.58 -31.24 -13.71
C ALA A 312 107.00 -31.06 -12.30
N SER A 313 107.82 -31.25 -11.28
CA SER A 313 107.55 -30.83 -9.91
C SER A 313 108.49 -29.67 -9.56
N GLU A 314 108.00 -28.44 -9.68
CA GLU A 314 108.45 -27.18 -9.04
C GLU A 314 108.38 -25.99 -10.01
N GLY A 315 107.43 -25.07 -9.77
CA GLY A 315 107.47 -23.75 -10.40
C GLY A 315 106.12 -23.07 -10.61
N PHE A 316 105.47 -22.59 -9.55
CA PHE A 316 104.93 -21.22 -9.53
C PHE A 316 104.46 -20.81 -8.12
N LYS A 317 105.10 -19.77 -7.57
CA LYS A 317 104.74 -19.08 -6.32
C LYS A 317 104.25 -17.67 -6.68
N VAL A 318 103.11 -17.30 -6.12
CA VAL A 318 102.66 -16.01 -5.54
C VAL A 318 102.89 -14.70 -6.30
N GLU A 319 101.83 -13.89 -6.45
CA GLU A 319 101.91 -12.45 -6.20
C GLU A 319 100.60 -11.85 -5.66
N HIS A 320 100.75 -10.81 -4.83
CA HIS A 320 99.73 -10.10 -4.05
C HIS A 320 99.30 -8.79 -4.73
N GLY A 321 98.03 -8.39 -4.52
CA GLY A 321 97.67 -7.00 -4.16
C GLY A 321 96.92 -6.16 -5.19
N LYS A 322 95.76 -5.61 -4.80
CA LYS A 322 95.56 -4.18 -4.45
C LYS A 322 94.09 -3.85 -4.16
N ASP A 323 93.92 -2.99 -3.16
CA ASP A 323 92.72 -2.21 -2.83
C ASP A 323 92.26 -1.32 -3.99
N GLU A 324 90.95 -1.08 -4.08
CA GLU A 324 90.41 0.24 -4.43
C GLU A 324 88.97 0.39 -3.93
N SER A 325 88.81 1.26 -2.94
CA SER A 325 87.57 1.90 -2.51
C SER A 325 87.22 3.03 -3.48
N ILE A 326 85.92 3.19 -3.79
CA ILE A 326 85.37 4.41 -4.38
C ILE A 326 84.19 4.85 -3.50
N GLU A 327 84.32 6.06 -2.98
CA GLU A 327 83.32 6.87 -2.29
C GLU A 327 82.78 7.94 -3.28
N VAL A 328 81.80 8.74 -2.82
CA VAL A 328 81.19 9.94 -3.43
C VAL A 328 79.93 9.61 -4.27
N GLU A 329 78.71 10.12 -4.01
CA GLU A 329 78.33 11.47 -3.59
C GLU A 329 76.95 11.51 -2.90
N SER A 330 76.84 12.37 -1.89
CA SER A 330 75.60 12.86 -1.29
C SER A 330 75.11 14.13 -2.00
N GLU A 331 73.85 14.18 -2.41
CA GLU A 331 73.13 15.44 -2.62
C GLU A 331 71.91 15.49 -1.68
N GLU A 332 72.07 16.22 -0.57
CA GLU A 332 70.99 16.92 0.12
C GLU A 332 70.60 18.15 -0.72
N LYS A 333 69.30 18.34 -0.95
CA LYS A 333 68.71 19.65 -1.26
C LYS A 333 67.88 20.12 -0.07
N GLU A 334 68.36 21.15 0.60
CA GLU A 334 67.56 22.02 1.45
C GLU A 334 66.65 22.95 0.61
N SER A 335 65.45 23.18 1.15
CA SER A 335 64.68 24.43 1.19
C SER A 335 64.31 25.21 -0.09
N ASN A 336 63.00 25.37 -0.31
CA ASN A 336 62.31 26.66 -0.44
C ASN A 336 60.84 26.40 -0.04
N GLU A 337 60.36 27.01 1.04
CA GLU A 337 59.47 28.18 0.97
C GLU A 337 58.32 28.00 -0.04
N PHE A 338 57.15 27.53 0.46
CA PHE A 338 55.90 28.32 0.54
C PHE A 338 54.83 27.57 1.35
#